data_AF-B4UJ46-F1
#
_entry.id   AF-B4UJ46-F1
#
_cell.length_a   1.000
_cell.length_b   1.000
_cell.length_c   1.000
_cell.angle_alpha   90.00
_cell.angle_beta   90.00
_cell.angle_gamma   90.00
#
_symmetry.space_group_name_H-M   'P 1'
#
loop_
_entity.id
_entity.type
_entity.pdbx_description
1 polymer ?
#
loop_
_entity_poly.entity_id
_entity_poly.type
_entity_poly.pdbx_seq_one_letter_code
_entity_poly.pdbx_strand_id
1 'polypeptide(L)'
;MQIKELFPYLRVRGAARAAAFYAEAFGAKEKFRLTEPGGRIGHVELDFGAATVMLSDEYPEHGLRGPESVGATTFCIHLHVDDADRAIARAVAAGATLVRPAADAFYGERSGTVRDPFGHEWLIGHSIEEVSPEEMQRRWDAMLGGAP
;
A
#
# COMPACT_ATOMS: atom_id res chain seq x y z
N MET A 1 16.87 -9.04 -22.33
CA MET A 1 15.67 -8.22 -22.09
C MET A 1 15.90 -7.43 -20.81
N GLN A 2 15.70 -6.11 -20.81
CA GLN A 2 15.88 -5.25 -19.63
C GLN A 2 14.53 -4.68 -19.20
N ILE A 3 14.15 -4.88 -17.94
CA ILE A 3 12.98 -4.23 -17.35
C ILE A 3 13.30 -2.73 -17.21
N LYS A 4 12.40 -1.87 -17.67
CA LYS A 4 12.56 -0.42 -17.59
C LYS A 4 11.86 0.16 -16.36
N GLU A 5 10.63 -0.30 -16.12
CA GLU A 5 9.78 0.17 -15.02
C GLU A 5 8.92 -1.00 -14.51
N LEU A 6 8.44 -0.87 -13.28
CA LEU A 6 7.53 -1.82 -12.63
C LEU A 6 6.47 -1.02 -11.89
N PHE A 7 5.21 -1.43 -12.06
CA PHE A 7 4.07 -0.78 -11.42
C PHE A 7 3.22 -1.82 -10.69
N PRO A 8 2.87 -1.61 -9.42
CA PRO A 8 1.80 -2.39 -8.82
C PRO A 8 0.49 -2.09 -9.54
N TYR A 9 -0.30 -3.13 -9.79
CA TYR A 9 -1.62 -3.00 -10.41
C TYR A 9 -2.69 -3.59 -9.49
N LEU A 10 -3.42 -2.69 -8.84
CA LEU A 10 -4.46 -3.01 -7.89
C LEU A 10 -5.79 -3.28 -8.59
N ARG A 11 -6.49 -4.33 -8.14
CA ARG A 11 -7.88 -4.60 -8.52
C ARG A 11 -8.74 -4.36 -7.30
N VAL A 12 -9.84 -3.63 -7.46
CA VAL A 12 -10.73 -3.26 -6.35
C VAL A 12 -12.18 -3.27 -6.81
N ARG A 13 -13.11 -3.44 -5.87
CA ARG A 13 -14.52 -3.20 -6.14
C ARG A 13 -14.82 -1.71 -5.99
N GLY A 14 -14.94 -0.99 -7.11
CA GLY A 14 -15.20 0.45 -7.11
C GLY A 14 -13.91 1.28 -7.19
N ALA A 15 -13.19 1.17 -8.30
CA ALA A 15 -11.91 1.87 -8.51
C ALA A 15 -12.01 3.39 -8.44
N ALA A 16 -13.16 3.98 -8.79
CA ALA A 16 -13.37 5.42 -8.63
C ALA A 16 -13.27 5.86 -7.16
N ARG A 17 -13.85 5.04 -6.26
CA ARG A 17 -13.80 5.28 -4.81
C ARG A 17 -12.38 5.06 -4.28
N ALA A 18 -11.68 4.05 -4.78
CA ALA A 18 -10.30 3.80 -4.37
C ALA A 18 -9.35 4.92 -4.81
N ALA A 19 -9.47 5.42 -6.04
CA ALA A 19 -8.71 6.57 -6.51
C ALA A 19 -8.94 7.81 -5.63
N ALA A 20 -10.20 8.10 -5.28
CA ALA A 20 -10.54 9.19 -4.38
C ALA A 20 -9.96 9.00 -2.96
N PHE A 21 -10.05 7.78 -2.42
CA PHE A 21 -9.45 7.43 -1.13
C PHE A 21 -7.93 7.63 -1.14
N TYR A 22 -7.21 7.18 -2.17
CA TYR A 22 -5.75 7.34 -2.24
C TYR A 22 -5.34 8.81 -2.40
N ALA A 23 -6.14 9.62 -3.08
CA ALA A 23 -5.94 11.07 -3.12
C ALA A 23 -6.11 11.71 -1.74
N GLU A 24 -7.14 11.32 -1.00
CA GLU A 24 -7.42 11.84 0.35
C GLU A 24 -6.41 11.35 1.39
N ALA A 25 -6.12 10.06 1.43
CA ALA A 25 -5.26 9.41 2.42
C ALA A 25 -3.77 9.69 2.19
N PHE A 26 -3.33 9.57 0.93
CA PHE A 26 -1.90 9.57 0.57
C PHE A 26 -1.50 10.76 -0.30
N GLY A 27 -2.44 11.61 -0.71
CA GLY A 27 -2.15 12.73 -1.61
C GLY A 27 -1.89 12.30 -3.05
N ALA A 28 -2.28 11.08 -3.42
CA ALA A 28 -2.10 10.57 -4.78
C ALA A 28 -2.85 11.42 -5.81
N LYS A 29 -2.26 11.61 -6.99
CA LYS A 29 -2.86 12.40 -8.07
C LYS A 29 -3.21 11.53 -9.25
N GLU A 30 -4.43 11.61 -9.74
CA GLU A 30 -4.80 10.92 -10.96
C GLU A 30 -4.07 11.52 -12.17
N LYS A 31 -3.37 10.65 -12.91
CA LYS A 31 -2.67 11.00 -14.15
C LYS A 31 -3.50 10.68 -15.38
N PHE A 32 -4.16 9.53 -15.34
CA PHE A 32 -4.83 8.95 -16.50
C PHE A 32 -5.97 8.03 -16.07
N ARG A 33 -7.03 7.96 -16.87
CA ARG A 33 -8.19 7.09 -16.64
C ARG A 33 -8.81 6.64 -17.97
N LEU A 34 -9.17 5.36 -18.03
CA LEU A 34 -10.03 4.75 -19.04
C LEU A 34 -11.29 4.18 -18.38
N THR A 35 -12.44 4.67 -18.85
CA THR A 35 -13.75 4.26 -18.36
C THR A 35 -14.55 3.65 -19.50
N GLU A 36 -15.17 2.50 -19.25
CA GLU A 36 -16.08 1.85 -20.18
C GLU A 36 -17.38 2.66 -20.35
N PRO A 37 -18.17 2.45 -21.43
CA PRO A 37 -19.47 3.10 -21.60
C PRO A 37 -20.43 2.90 -20.41
N GLY A 38 -20.31 1.77 -19.69
CA GLY A 38 -21.10 1.46 -18.50
C GLY A 38 -20.59 2.09 -17.20
N GLY A 39 -19.52 2.89 -17.24
CA GLY A 39 -18.96 3.56 -16.07
C GLY A 39 -17.95 2.75 -15.26
N ARG A 40 -17.75 1.47 -15.58
CA ARG A 40 -16.68 0.64 -15.00
C ARG A 40 -15.32 1.19 -15.40
N ILE A 41 -14.40 1.28 -14.45
CA ILE A 41 -13.04 1.73 -14.71
C ILE A 41 -12.19 0.53 -15.13
N GLY A 42 -11.77 0.55 -16.39
CA GLY A 42 -10.83 -0.44 -16.91
C GLY A 42 -9.39 -0.15 -16.50
N HIS A 43 -9.04 1.12 -16.32
CA HIS A 43 -7.70 1.52 -15.91
C HIS A 43 -7.65 2.93 -15.34
N VAL A 44 -6.88 3.13 -14.27
CA VAL A 44 -6.46 4.42 -13.73
C VAL A 44 -4.98 4.35 -13.38
N GLU A 45 -4.25 5.44 -13.60
CA GLU A 45 -2.90 5.65 -13.10
C GLU A 45 -2.91 6.73 -12.02
N LEU A 46 -2.34 6.41 -10.87
CA LEU A 46 -2.21 7.32 -9.73
C LEU A 46 -0.75 7.59 -9.44
N ASP A 47 -0.41 8.87 -9.38
CA ASP A 47 0.91 9.37 -9.01
C ASP A 47 1.05 9.51 -7.51
N PHE A 48 2.03 8.80 -6.95
CA PHE A 48 2.45 8.93 -5.54
C PHE A 48 3.75 9.74 -5.43
N GLY A 49 4.16 10.44 -6.49
CA GLY A 49 5.37 11.26 -6.56
C GLY A 49 6.55 10.48 -7.14
N ALA A 50 7.11 9.55 -6.38
CA ALA A 50 8.24 8.73 -6.82
C ALA A 50 7.83 7.45 -7.57
N ALA A 51 6.55 7.08 -7.51
CA ALA A 51 6.02 5.86 -8.10
C ALA A 51 4.61 6.07 -8.65
N THR A 52 4.24 5.26 -9.63
CA THR A 52 2.87 5.17 -10.14
C THR A 52 2.23 3.87 -9.65
N VAL A 53 1.00 3.95 -9.15
CA VAL A 53 0.15 2.79 -8.86
C VAL A 53 -0.94 2.73 -9.91
N MET A 54 -1.10 1.57 -10.54
CA MET A 54 -2.18 1.31 -11.48
C MET A 54 -3.36 0.68 -10.77
N LEU A 55 -4.57 0.99 -11.22
CA LEU A 55 -5.81 0.58 -10.58
C LEU A 55 -6.87 0.23 -11.63
N SER A 56 -7.73 -0.75 -11.35
CA SER A 56 -8.97 -0.96 -12.11
C SER A 56 -10.07 -1.50 -11.22
N ASP A 57 -11.30 -1.46 -11.73
CA ASP A 57 -12.35 -2.33 -11.21
C ASP A 57 -11.99 -3.80 -11.42
N GLU A 58 -12.61 -4.68 -10.65
CA GLU A 58 -12.50 -6.13 -10.85
C GLU A 58 -13.06 -6.53 -12.21
N TYR A 59 -12.54 -7.60 -12.82
CA TYR A 59 -13.11 -8.34 -13.95
C TYR A 59 -13.25 -9.83 -13.60
N PRO A 60 -14.27 -10.21 -12.78
CA PRO A 60 -14.47 -11.61 -12.39
C PRO A 60 -14.64 -12.57 -13.57
N GLU A 61 -15.20 -12.09 -14.68
CA GLU A 61 -15.33 -12.81 -15.96
C GLU A 61 -13.99 -13.18 -16.60
N HIS A 62 -12.91 -12.51 -16.21
CA HIS A 62 -11.54 -12.75 -16.63
C HIS A 62 -10.64 -13.23 -15.49
N GLY A 63 -11.24 -13.57 -14.33
CA GLY A 63 -10.49 -13.98 -13.13
C GLY A 63 -9.74 -12.86 -12.43
N LEU A 64 -9.93 -11.59 -12.81
CA LEU A 64 -9.29 -10.44 -12.16
C LEU A 64 -10.15 -10.00 -10.97
N ARG A 65 -9.69 -10.28 -9.76
CA ARG A 65 -10.43 -10.00 -8.52
C ARG A 65 -9.55 -9.24 -7.52
N GLY A 66 -10.17 -8.39 -6.75
CA GLY A 66 -9.56 -7.68 -5.63
C GLY A 66 -9.70 -8.45 -4.30
N PRO A 67 -9.05 -7.96 -3.24
CA PRO A 67 -9.01 -8.61 -1.94
C PRO A 67 -10.40 -8.88 -1.34
N GLU A 68 -11.33 -7.94 -1.45
CA GLU A 68 -12.72 -8.12 -0.95
C GLU A 68 -13.44 -9.32 -1.59
N SER A 69 -13.22 -9.57 -2.88
CA SER A 69 -13.84 -10.72 -3.58
C SER A 69 -13.14 -12.04 -3.29
N VAL A 70 -11.82 -12.00 -3.06
CA VAL A 70 -11.02 -13.19 -2.74
C VAL A 70 -11.13 -13.56 -1.26
N GLY A 71 -11.42 -12.60 -0.38
CA GLY A 71 -11.43 -12.77 1.07
C GLY A 71 -10.03 -12.84 1.69
N ALA A 72 -9.00 -12.42 0.97
CA ALA A 72 -7.61 -12.46 1.43
C ALA A 72 -6.78 -11.35 0.79
N THR A 73 -5.74 -10.93 1.52
CA THR A 73 -4.71 -9.99 1.06
C THR A 73 -3.36 -10.66 1.20
N THR A 74 -2.60 -10.73 0.12
CA THR A 74 -1.33 -11.48 0.07
C THR A 74 -0.13 -10.62 -0.32
N PHE A 75 -0.35 -9.33 -0.58
CA PHE A 75 0.71 -8.38 -0.89
C PHE A 75 0.53 -7.11 -0.07
N CYS A 76 1.61 -6.38 0.09
CA CYS A 76 1.66 -5.10 0.79
C CYS A 76 2.53 -4.13 -0.03
N ILE A 77 2.11 -2.87 -0.14
CA ILE A 77 2.93 -1.79 -0.72
C ILE A 77 3.55 -1.00 0.42
N HIS A 78 4.87 -0.80 0.37
CA HIS A 78 5.56 0.05 1.33
C HIS A 78 5.62 1.50 0.82
N LEU A 79 5.02 2.42 1.57
CA LEU A 79 5.18 3.87 1.41
C LEU A 79 6.25 4.36 2.39
N HIS A 80 7.39 4.77 1.84
CA HIS A 80 8.39 5.51 2.60
C HIS A 80 8.01 6.99 2.61
N VAL A 81 7.76 7.54 3.79
CA VAL A 81 7.21 8.88 3.99
C VAL A 81 8.10 9.71 4.92
N ASP A 82 7.80 11.00 5.09
CA ASP A 82 8.52 11.84 6.06
C ASP A 82 8.07 11.56 7.51
N ASP A 83 6.79 11.24 7.72
CA ASP A 83 6.17 11.04 9.03
C ASP A 83 5.16 9.89 8.99
N ALA A 84 5.57 8.72 9.48
CA ALA A 84 4.75 7.51 9.47
C ALA A 84 3.49 7.63 10.35
N ASP A 85 3.60 8.21 11.56
CA ASP A 85 2.46 8.38 12.45
C ASP A 85 1.40 9.27 11.83
N ARG A 86 1.82 10.42 11.27
CA ARG A 86 0.91 11.36 10.63
C ARG A 86 0.25 10.76 9.39
N ALA A 87 1.01 10.04 8.57
CA ALA A 87 0.48 9.39 7.38
C ALA A 87 -0.52 8.28 7.73
N ILE A 88 -0.22 7.45 8.74
CA ILE A 88 -1.12 6.42 9.25
C ILE A 88 -2.40 7.04 9.81
N ALA A 89 -2.28 8.08 10.66
CA ALA A 89 -3.43 8.77 11.22
C ALA A 89 -4.34 9.37 10.14
N ARG A 90 -3.76 9.96 9.10
CA ARG A 90 -4.50 10.48 7.93
C ARG A 90 -5.22 9.36 7.18
N ALA A 91 -4.56 8.24 6.93
CA ALA A 91 -5.16 7.10 6.25
C ALA A 91 -6.33 6.51 7.04
N VAL A 92 -6.18 6.37 8.36
CA VAL A 92 -7.25 5.91 9.27
C VAL A 92 -8.42 6.89 9.28
N ALA A 93 -8.16 8.20 9.32
CA ALA A 93 -9.21 9.22 9.25
C ALA A 93 -9.99 9.17 7.91
N ALA A 94 -9.31 8.82 6.80
CA ALA A 94 -9.92 8.61 5.49
C ALA A 94 -10.66 7.26 5.35
N GLY A 95 -10.65 6.41 6.39
CA GLY A 95 -11.40 5.15 6.44
C GLY A 95 -10.57 3.87 6.36
N ALA A 96 -9.23 3.96 6.38
CA ALA A 96 -8.40 2.76 6.52
C ALA A 96 -8.56 2.12 7.91
N THR A 97 -8.38 0.81 7.97
CA THR A 97 -8.27 0.07 9.24
C THR A 97 -6.81 -0.01 9.67
N LEU A 98 -6.51 0.37 10.91
CA LEU A 98 -5.19 0.13 11.49
C LEU A 98 -4.98 -1.37 11.71
N VAL A 99 -3.98 -1.95 11.06
CA VAL A 99 -3.61 -3.37 11.20
C VAL A 99 -2.51 -3.53 12.25
N ARG A 100 -1.45 -2.72 12.14
CA ARG A 100 -0.34 -2.67 13.09
C ARG A 100 -0.01 -1.22 13.42
N PRO A 101 -0.07 -0.81 14.70
CA PRO A 101 0.38 0.52 15.12
C PRO A 101 1.84 0.80 14.70
N ALA A 102 2.17 2.07 14.51
CA ALA A 102 3.55 2.46 14.24
C ALA A 102 4.45 2.13 15.45
N ALA A 103 5.55 1.45 15.18
CA ALA A 103 6.58 1.14 16.16
C ALA A 103 7.96 1.23 15.52
N ASP A 104 8.98 1.42 16.35
CA ASP A 104 10.36 1.44 15.91
C ASP A 104 10.77 0.00 15.62
N ALA A 105 11.07 -0.27 14.35
CA ALA A 105 11.35 -1.59 13.83
C ALA A 105 12.85 -1.87 13.84
N PHE A 106 13.21 -3.16 13.92
CA PHE A 106 14.60 -3.62 14.01
C PHE A 106 15.49 -3.14 12.85
N TYR A 107 14.89 -2.82 11.69
CA TYR A 107 15.54 -2.34 10.47
C TYR A 107 15.72 -0.82 10.39
N GLY A 108 15.58 -0.10 11.49
CA GLY A 108 15.91 1.33 11.55
C GLY A 108 14.84 2.25 10.97
N GLU A 109 13.60 1.76 10.87
CA GLU A 109 12.45 2.57 10.51
C GLU A 109 11.43 2.59 11.63
N ARG A 110 10.68 3.69 11.71
CA ARG A 110 9.41 3.73 12.42
C ARG A 110 8.31 3.42 11.43
N SER A 111 7.62 2.30 11.61
CA SER A 111 6.63 1.83 10.63
C SER A 111 5.42 1.15 11.24
N GLY A 112 4.29 1.25 10.53
CA GLY A 112 3.01 0.62 10.86
C GLY A 112 2.29 0.17 9.60
N THR A 113 1.21 -0.58 9.76
CA THR A 113 0.46 -1.15 8.64
C THR A 113 -1.00 -0.75 8.74
N VAL A 114 -1.56 -0.30 7.63
CA VAL A 114 -3.01 -0.06 7.47
C VAL A 114 -3.55 -0.93 6.34
N ARG A 115 -4.83 -1.29 6.44
CA ARG A 115 -5.59 -1.91 5.37
C ARG A 115 -6.60 -0.90 4.84
N ASP A 116 -6.57 -0.62 3.55
CA ASP A 116 -7.52 0.31 2.96
C ASP A 116 -8.95 -0.28 2.88
N PRO A 117 -9.97 0.53 2.56
CA PRO A 117 -11.36 0.07 2.48
C PRO A 117 -11.62 -1.02 1.43
N PHE A 118 -10.67 -1.27 0.51
CA PHE A 118 -10.77 -2.25 -0.58
C PHE A 118 -9.94 -3.51 -0.29
N GLY A 119 -9.37 -3.58 0.91
CA GLY A 119 -8.65 -4.72 1.45
C GLY A 119 -7.16 -4.76 1.12
N HIS A 120 -6.58 -3.78 0.42
CA HIS A 120 -5.12 -3.79 0.18
C HIS A 120 -4.36 -3.31 1.41
N GLU A 121 -3.17 -3.87 1.63
CA GLU A 121 -2.30 -3.51 2.75
C GLU A 121 -1.21 -2.53 2.33
N TRP A 122 -0.99 -1.55 3.21
CA TRP A 122 0.00 -0.52 3.07
C TRP A 122 0.88 -0.50 4.32
N LEU A 123 2.16 -0.84 4.16
CA LEU A 123 3.19 -0.58 5.15
C LEU A 123 3.59 0.88 4.97
N ILE A 124 3.61 1.64 6.05
CA ILE A 124 3.95 3.07 6.02
C ILE A 124 5.06 3.27 7.02
N GLY A 125 6.21 3.76 6.54
CA GLY A 125 7.42 3.87 7.34
C GLY A 125 8.25 5.09 6.98
N HIS A 126 9.10 5.51 7.93
CA HIS A 126 10.19 6.46 7.68
C HIS A 126 11.47 5.97 8.35
N SER A 127 12.62 6.37 7.84
CA SER A 127 13.91 6.09 8.48
C SER A 127 14.07 6.86 9.79
N ILE A 128 14.54 6.18 10.83
CA ILE A 128 14.94 6.77 12.12
C ILE A 128 16.44 6.60 12.40
N GLU A 129 17.06 5.55 11.86
CA GLU A 129 18.51 5.34 11.92
C GLU A 129 18.98 4.52 10.70
N GLU A 130 20.25 4.66 10.33
CA GLU A 130 20.89 3.75 9.37
C GLU A 130 21.39 2.50 10.10
N VAL A 131 20.95 1.32 9.67
CA VAL A 131 21.35 0.04 10.26
C VAL A 131 22.07 -0.79 9.21
N SER A 132 23.24 -1.35 9.53
CA SER A 132 23.94 -2.23 8.59
C SER A 132 23.16 -3.55 8.40
N PRO A 133 23.29 -4.24 7.26
CA PRO A 133 22.66 -5.54 7.06
C PRO A 133 22.98 -6.56 8.15
N GLU A 134 24.22 -6.58 8.65
CA GLU A 134 24.68 -7.49 9.71
C GLU A 134 23.98 -7.18 11.04
N GLU A 135 23.87 -5.90 11.38
CA GLU A 135 23.18 -5.47 12.60
C GLU A 135 21.67 -5.70 12.50
N MET A 136 21.05 -5.48 11.33
CA MET A 136 19.66 -5.84 11.09
C MET A 136 19.41 -7.33 11.31
N GLN A 137 20.29 -8.20 10.77
CA GLN A 137 20.19 -9.65 10.98
C GLN A 137 20.34 -10.01 12.45
N ARG A 138 21.32 -9.43 13.16
CA ARG A 138 21.52 -9.67 14.60
C ARG A 138 20.28 -9.29 15.42
N ARG A 139 19.67 -8.14 15.13
CA ARG A 139 18.44 -7.67 15.80
C ARG A 139 17.24 -8.57 15.47
N TRP A 140 17.11 -9.03 14.23
CA TRP A 140 16.08 -9.98 13.81
C TRP A 140 16.19 -11.33 14.55
N ASP A 141 17.39 -11.90 14.62
CA ASP A 141 17.63 -13.16 15.32
C ASP A 141 17.32 -13.04 16.82
N ALA A 142 17.71 -11.93 17.45
CA ALA A 142 17.39 -11.67 18.84
C ALA A 142 15.87 -11.52 19.08
N MET A 143 15.14 -10.90 18.15
CA MET A 143 13.68 -10.78 18.23
C MET A 143 12.98 -12.14 18.12
N LEU A 144 13.45 -13.03 17.25
CA LEU A 144 12.88 -14.38 17.08
C LEU A 144 13.28 -15.35 18.19
N GLY A 145 14.51 -15.26 18.68
CA GLY A 145 15.05 -16.12 19.75
C GLY A 145 14.52 -15.79 21.14
N GLY A 146 13.67 -14.77 21.27
CA GLY A 146 13.08 -14.29 22.52
C GLY A 146 11.65 -14.76 22.83
N ALA A 147 11.07 -15.68 22.05
CA ALA A 147 9.83 -16.36 22.45
C ALA A 147 10.16 -17.47 23.48
N PRO A 148 9.41 -17.59 24.60
CA PRO A 148 9.69 -18.57 25.65
C PRO A 148 9.67 -20.02 25.18
#